data_AF-A0A839FDA4-F1
#
_entry.id   AF-A0A839FDA4-F1
#
_cell.length_a   1.000
_cell.length_b   1.000
_cell.length_c   1.000
_cell.angle_alpha   90.00
_cell.angle_beta   90.00
_cell.angle_gamma   90.00
#
_symmetry.space_group_name_H-M   'P 1'
#
loop_
_entity.id
_entity.type
_entity.pdbx_description
1 polymer ?
#
loop_
_entity_poly.entity_id
_entity_poly.type
_entity_poly.pdbx_seq_one_letter_code
_entity_poly.pdbx_strand_id
1 'polypeptide(L)'
;MKLSSRMIKDYPNLSKWISENIPKTKYNTKIFKAFMRHSQLSEAAANSALTLGSLPTIDCRAMVQTPQKRKPGHMLNGQFDHRYKNTVFIALSVCDSIEKSGIYEDPETMRLMIERTVLHEMVHWGDLKDGTSLPGEAGREFEKEAYGGRLVPIF
;
A
#
# COMPACT_ATOMS: atom_id res chain seq x y z
N MET A 1 -4.80 3.84 9.66
CA MET A 1 -5.16 4.12 8.26
C MET A 1 -6.65 4.45 8.14
N LYS A 2 -7.01 5.26 7.16
CA LYS A 2 -8.40 5.60 6.83
C LYS A 2 -8.57 5.70 5.32
N LEU A 3 -9.76 5.44 4.81
CA LEU A 3 -10.06 5.58 3.39
C LEU A 3 -10.53 7.01 3.09
N SER A 4 -10.18 7.54 1.92
CA SER A 4 -10.72 8.84 1.46
C SER A 4 -12.23 8.73 1.22
N SER A 5 -12.97 9.84 1.38
CA SER A 5 -14.41 9.87 1.07
C SER A 5 -14.69 9.51 -0.39
N ARG A 6 -13.80 9.90 -1.30
CA ARG A 6 -13.90 9.54 -2.71
C ARG A 6 -13.74 8.04 -2.90
N MET A 7 -12.76 7.42 -2.26
CA MET A 7 -12.52 5.99 -2.36
C MET A 7 -13.72 5.17 -1.87
N ILE A 8 -14.29 5.56 -0.73
CA ILE A 8 -15.49 4.92 -0.16
C ILE A 8 -16.68 5.01 -1.14
N LYS A 9 -16.85 6.16 -1.79
CA LYS A 9 -17.97 6.42 -2.70
C LYS A 9 -17.81 5.71 -4.04
N ASP A 10 -16.65 5.85 -4.66
CA ASP A 10 -16.43 5.48 -6.06
C ASP A 10 -15.89 4.04 -6.20
N TYR A 11 -15.28 3.50 -5.12
CA TYR A 11 -14.69 2.15 -5.08
C TYR A 11 -15.14 1.37 -3.83
N PRO A 12 -16.46 1.11 -3.65
CA PRO A 12 -16.99 0.52 -2.42
C PRO A 12 -16.49 -0.90 -2.16
N ASN A 13 -16.30 -1.74 -3.19
CA ASN A 13 -15.83 -3.12 -3.00
C ASN A 13 -14.36 -3.15 -2.56
N LEU A 14 -13.51 -2.37 -3.22
CA LEU A 14 -12.10 -2.23 -2.84
C LEU A 14 -11.98 -1.62 -1.44
N SER A 15 -12.76 -0.57 -1.15
CA SER A 15 -12.82 0.08 0.16
C SER A 15 -13.17 -0.89 1.27
N LYS A 16 -14.23 -1.68 1.08
CA LYS A 16 -14.64 -2.71 2.02
C LYS A 16 -13.48 -3.69 2.26
N TRP A 17 -12.90 -4.22 1.20
CA TRP A 17 -11.81 -5.17 1.30
C TRP A 17 -10.60 -4.62 2.07
N ILE A 18 -10.15 -3.41 1.76
CA ILE A 18 -9.03 -2.76 2.45
C ILE A 18 -9.35 -2.58 3.93
N SER A 19 -10.56 -2.10 4.24
CA SER A 19 -10.96 -1.85 5.62
C SER A 19 -11.04 -3.12 6.46
N GLU A 20 -11.38 -4.25 5.87
CA GLU A 20 -11.54 -5.52 6.57
C GLU A 20 -10.23 -6.32 6.67
N ASN A 21 -9.29 -6.16 5.72
CA ASN A 21 -8.15 -7.07 5.58
C ASN A 21 -6.82 -6.43 5.97
N ILE A 22 -6.54 -5.19 5.55
CA ILE A 22 -5.26 -4.53 5.88
C ILE A 22 -5.06 -4.41 7.41
N PRO A 23 -6.08 -4.10 8.25
CA PRO A 23 -5.85 -4.04 9.70
C PRO A 23 -5.43 -5.36 10.31
N LYS A 24 -5.81 -6.50 9.70
CA LYS A 24 -5.51 -7.83 10.25
C LYS A 24 -4.03 -8.19 10.12
N THR A 25 -3.30 -7.51 9.23
CA THR A 25 -1.87 -7.73 9.01
C THR A 25 -1.03 -7.49 10.26
N LYS A 26 -1.51 -6.65 11.20
CA LYS A 26 -0.86 -6.44 12.49
C LYS A 26 -0.86 -7.66 13.42
N TYR A 27 -1.75 -8.63 13.18
CA TYR A 27 -1.79 -9.90 13.91
C TYR A 27 -0.90 -10.98 13.27
N ASN A 28 -0.39 -10.73 12.06
CA ASN A 28 0.63 -11.58 11.45
C ASN A 28 2.00 -11.08 11.90
N THR A 29 2.61 -11.75 12.88
CA THR A 29 3.89 -11.35 13.49
C THR A 29 5.00 -11.13 12.45
N LYS A 30 5.03 -11.92 11.37
CA LYS A 30 6.04 -11.78 10.31
C LYS A 30 5.85 -10.48 9.54
N ILE A 31 4.62 -10.23 9.05
CA ILE A 31 4.29 -9.01 8.30
C ILE A 31 4.44 -7.78 9.19
N PHE A 32 3.92 -7.83 10.42
CA PHE A 32 3.93 -6.68 11.33
C PHE A 32 5.35 -6.26 11.72
N LYS A 33 6.23 -7.22 12.05
CA LYS A 33 7.63 -6.90 12.38
C LYS A 33 8.40 -6.33 11.18
N ALA A 34 8.19 -6.88 9.99
CA ALA A 34 8.78 -6.34 8.77
C ALA A 34 8.26 -4.91 8.51
N PHE A 35 6.95 -4.70 8.61
CA PHE A 35 6.34 -3.38 8.46
C PHE A 35 6.94 -2.37 9.43
N MET A 36 7.04 -2.71 10.73
CA MET A 36 7.65 -1.87 11.76
C MET A 36 9.09 -1.47 11.40
N ARG A 37 9.91 -2.46 11.02
CA ARG A 37 11.33 -2.25 10.73
C ARG A 37 11.53 -1.31 9.55
N HIS A 38 10.86 -1.57 8.44
CA HIS A 38 11.09 -0.84 7.19
C HIS A 38 10.34 0.50 7.14
N SER A 39 9.27 0.65 7.92
CA SER A 39 8.60 1.94 8.10
C SER A 39 9.23 2.82 9.18
N GLN A 40 10.24 2.32 9.92
CA GLN A 40 10.86 2.98 11.06
C GLN A 40 9.88 3.45 12.17
N LEU A 41 8.65 2.93 12.17
CA LEU A 41 7.65 3.27 13.16
C LEU A 41 7.91 2.52 14.47
N SER A 42 7.65 3.18 15.60
CA SER A 42 7.52 2.47 16.88
C SER A 42 6.35 1.48 16.83
N GLU A 43 6.35 0.48 17.71
CA GLU A 43 5.27 -0.51 17.76
C GLU A 43 3.88 0.14 17.93
N ALA A 44 3.76 1.13 18.83
CA ALA A 44 2.52 1.87 19.01
C ALA A 44 2.11 2.63 17.74
N ALA A 45 3.07 3.26 17.05
CA ALA A 45 2.79 3.99 15.82
C ALA A 45 2.42 3.07 14.65
N ALA A 46 3.08 1.92 14.52
CA ALA A 46 2.78 0.90 13.51
C ALA A 46 1.40 0.27 13.75
N ASN A 47 1.08 -0.09 15.00
CA ASN A 47 -0.24 -0.60 15.36
C ASN A 47 -1.34 0.44 15.10
N SER A 48 -1.07 1.72 15.38
CA SER A 48 -2.00 2.81 15.03
C SER A 48 -2.14 2.96 13.51
N ALA A 49 -1.04 2.89 12.75
CA ALA A 49 -1.05 2.98 11.29
C ALA A 49 -1.92 1.89 10.65
N LEU A 50 -1.92 0.68 11.22
CA LEU A 50 -2.75 -0.46 10.78
C LEU A 50 -4.12 -0.51 11.47
N THR A 51 -4.53 0.52 12.20
CA THR A 51 -5.87 0.61 12.81
C THR A 51 -6.75 1.57 12.03
N LEU A 52 -8.01 1.20 11.80
CA LEU A 52 -8.97 2.06 11.09
C LEU A 52 -9.18 3.39 11.81
N GLY A 53 -9.29 4.46 11.04
CA GLY A 53 -9.49 5.84 11.52
C GLY A 53 -8.20 6.63 11.71
N SER A 54 -7.05 5.97 11.86
CA SER A 54 -5.74 6.62 11.99
C SER A 54 -5.14 7.01 10.64
N LEU A 55 -4.03 7.74 10.61
CA LEU A 55 -3.23 7.94 9.39
C LEU A 55 -2.47 6.66 8.98
N PRO A 56 -2.04 6.53 7.71
CA PRO A 56 -2.30 7.44 6.58
C PRO A 56 -3.72 7.33 6.01
N THR A 57 -4.08 8.28 5.16
CA THR A 57 -5.25 8.19 4.27
C THR A 57 -4.89 7.35 3.05
N ILE A 58 -5.75 6.42 2.66
CA ILE A 58 -5.63 5.65 1.42
C ILE A 58 -6.60 6.27 0.42
N ASP A 59 -6.10 6.58 -0.77
CA ASP A 59 -6.91 7.13 -1.87
C ASP A 59 -6.46 6.53 -3.21
N CYS A 60 -7.24 6.73 -4.27
CA CYS A 60 -6.80 6.40 -5.63
C CYS A 60 -6.18 7.62 -6.32
N ARG A 61 -5.30 7.45 -7.31
CA ARG A 61 -4.77 8.58 -8.10
C ARG A 61 -4.40 8.15 -9.52
N ALA A 62 -4.60 9.05 -10.48
CA ALA A 62 -4.05 8.87 -11.82
C ALA A 62 -2.51 8.85 -11.69
N MET A 63 -1.89 7.74 -12.05
CA MET A 63 -0.44 7.61 -12.03
C MET A 63 0.04 7.64 -13.47
N VAL A 64 0.50 8.81 -13.91
CA VAL A 64 1.11 8.96 -15.22
C VAL A 64 2.59 8.66 -15.07
N GLN A 65 3.07 7.60 -15.74
CA GLN A 65 4.50 7.44 -15.91
C GLN A 65 5.00 8.53 -16.86
N THR A 66 5.79 9.46 -16.32
CA THR A 66 6.52 10.41 -17.15
C THR A 66 7.43 9.65 -18.12
N PRO A 67 7.64 10.11 -19.36
CA PRO A 67 8.49 9.42 -20.35
C PRO A 67 9.87 8.99 -19.81
N GLN A 68 10.47 9.77 -18.92
CA GLN A 68 11.76 9.47 -18.28
C GLN A 68 11.72 8.31 -17.26
N LYS A 69 10.53 7.93 -16.78
CA LYS A 69 10.29 6.83 -15.83
C LYS A 69 9.64 5.61 -16.49
N ARG A 70 9.32 5.68 -17.78
CA ARG A 70 8.73 4.56 -18.53
C ARG A 70 9.81 3.51 -18.78
N LYS A 71 9.80 2.44 -17.99
CA LYS A 71 10.29 1.15 -18.48
C LYS A 71 9.16 0.51 -19.27
N PRO A 72 9.37 0.08 -20.52
CA PRO A 72 8.34 -0.65 -21.27
C PRO A 72 7.83 -1.83 -20.43
N GLY A 73 6.51 -1.89 -20.20
CA GLY A 73 5.87 -2.95 -19.40
C GLY A 73 5.80 -2.73 -17.89
N HIS A 74 6.38 -1.67 -17.33
CA HIS A 74 6.18 -1.31 -15.91
C HIS A 74 4.82 -0.62 -15.75
N MET A 75 4.00 -1.00 -14.76
CA MET A 75 2.86 -0.22 -14.30
C MET A 75 3.05 0.07 -12.81
N LEU A 76 2.82 1.32 -12.39
CA LEU A 76 2.82 1.66 -10.97
C LEU A 76 1.47 1.24 -10.40
N ASN A 77 1.47 0.37 -9.39
CA ASN A 77 0.25 -0.04 -8.69
C ASN A 77 -0.08 0.88 -7.51
N GLY A 78 0.95 1.50 -6.93
CA GLY A 78 0.86 2.40 -5.78
C GLY A 78 1.83 3.57 -5.88
N GLN A 79 1.61 4.57 -5.01
CA GLN A 79 2.58 5.63 -4.78
C GLN A 79 2.35 6.35 -3.44
N PHE A 80 3.42 6.52 -2.67
CA PHE A 80 3.57 7.57 -1.67
C PHE A 80 4.33 8.76 -2.27
N ASP A 81 3.82 9.96 -2.00
CA ASP A 81 4.36 11.22 -2.52
C ASP A 81 4.52 12.19 -1.36
N HIS A 82 5.75 12.61 -1.08
CA HIS A 82 6.09 13.47 0.06
C HIS A 82 5.32 14.81 0.09
N ARG A 83 4.76 15.25 -1.04
CA ARG A 83 3.88 16.43 -1.11
C ARG A 83 2.52 16.18 -0.45
N TYR A 84 2.11 14.92 -0.33
CA TYR A 84 0.89 14.45 0.29
C TYR A 84 1.21 13.63 1.55
N LYS A 85 1.86 14.26 2.54
CA LYS A 85 2.45 13.64 3.76
C LYS A 85 1.53 12.68 4.54
N ASN A 86 0.23 12.77 4.35
CA ASN A 86 -0.78 11.99 5.07
C ASN A 86 -1.59 11.06 4.15
N THR A 87 -1.15 10.83 2.92
CA THR A 87 -1.87 10.04 1.92
C THR A 87 -0.95 9.08 1.19
N VAL A 88 -1.38 7.82 1.07
CA VAL A 88 -0.82 6.83 0.17
C VAL A 88 -1.83 6.57 -0.94
N PHE A 89 -1.34 6.40 -2.16
CA PHE A 89 -2.19 6.26 -3.34
C PHE A 89 -2.12 4.86 -3.93
N ILE A 90 -3.26 4.36 -4.38
CA ILE A 90 -3.37 3.22 -5.31
C ILE A 90 -3.64 3.78 -6.71
N ALA A 91 -3.09 3.16 -7.75
CA ALA A 91 -3.31 3.60 -9.12
C ALA A 91 -4.80 3.51 -9.50
N LEU A 92 -5.34 4.53 -10.16
CA LEU A 92 -6.74 4.52 -10.63
C LEU A 92 -7.05 3.31 -11.49
N SER A 93 -6.13 2.90 -12.37
CA SER A 93 -6.32 1.70 -13.21
C SER A 93 -6.49 0.43 -12.39
N VAL A 94 -5.80 0.33 -11.24
CA VAL A 94 -5.93 -0.80 -10.31
C VAL A 94 -7.27 -0.72 -9.58
N CYS A 95 -7.63 0.46 -9.07
CA CYS A 95 -8.93 0.68 -8.43
C CYS A 95 -10.09 0.33 -9.37
N ASP A 96 -10.06 0.83 -10.61
CA ASP A 96 -11.07 0.57 -11.63
C ASP A 96 -11.15 -0.91 -12.02
N SER A 97 -10.00 -1.59 -12.16
CA SER A 97 -9.96 -3.00 -12.51
C SER A 97 -10.59 -3.86 -11.42
N ILE A 98 -10.24 -3.62 -10.16
CA ILE A 98 -10.78 -4.40 -9.03
C ILE A 98 -12.27 -4.13 -8.85
N GLU A 99 -12.69 -2.88 -8.98
CA GLU A 99 -14.09 -2.52 -8.78
C GLU A 99 -14.98 -3.10 -9.88
N LYS A 100 -14.48 -3.20 -11.12
CA LYS A 100 -15.22 -3.77 -12.26
C LYS A 100 -15.21 -5.30 -12.30
N SER A 101 -14.05 -5.93 -12.16
CA SER A 101 -13.88 -7.38 -12.26
C SER A 101 -14.21 -8.10 -10.94
N GLY A 102 -14.26 -7.37 -9.83
CA GLY A 102 -14.31 -7.94 -8.50
C GLY A 102 -12.99 -8.62 -8.12
N ILE A 103 -12.84 -8.93 -6.83
CA ILE A 103 -11.66 -9.63 -6.29
C ILE A 103 -11.85 -11.15 -6.42
N TYR A 104 -12.49 -11.63 -7.50
CA TYR A 104 -13.08 -12.97 -7.55
C TYR A 104 -12.55 -13.91 -8.63
N GLU A 105 -11.92 -13.41 -9.70
CA GLU A 105 -11.40 -14.27 -10.79
C GLU A 105 -10.13 -15.04 -10.39
N ASP A 106 -9.17 -14.36 -9.76
CA ASP A 106 -8.06 -14.96 -8.99
C ASP A 106 -7.95 -14.22 -7.64
N PRO A 107 -8.82 -14.58 -6.67
CA PRO A 107 -8.96 -13.84 -5.44
C PRO A 107 -7.67 -13.78 -4.65
N GLU A 108 -6.89 -14.86 -4.61
CA GLU A 108 -5.72 -14.93 -3.76
C GLU A 108 -4.61 -14.01 -4.27
N THR A 109 -4.29 -14.08 -5.56
CA THR A 109 -3.27 -13.23 -6.17
C THR A 109 -3.66 -11.76 -6.12
N MET A 110 -4.92 -11.42 -6.43
CA MET A 110 -5.39 -10.04 -6.38
C MET A 110 -5.37 -9.48 -4.94
N ARG A 111 -5.83 -10.26 -3.96
CA ARG A 111 -5.80 -9.87 -2.54
C ARG A 111 -4.38 -9.61 -2.07
N LEU A 112 -3.45 -10.51 -2.42
CA LEU A 112 -2.05 -10.36 -2.07
C LEU A 112 -1.42 -9.13 -2.73
N MET A 113 -1.77 -8.84 -3.99
CA MET A 113 -1.28 -7.65 -4.69
C MET A 113 -1.77 -6.36 -4.02
N ILE A 114 -3.06 -6.27 -3.64
CA ILE A 114 -3.61 -5.09 -2.95
C ILE A 114 -2.96 -4.93 -1.58
N GLU A 115 -2.84 -6.02 -0.80
CA GLU A 115 -2.20 -6.00 0.51
C GLU A 115 -0.78 -5.46 0.42
N ARG A 116 0.02 -6.03 -0.48
CA ARG A 116 1.42 -5.62 -0.69
C ARG A 116 1.51 -4.17 -1.14
N THR A 117 0.70 -3.76 -2.12
CA THR A 117 0.72 -2.39 -2.62
C THR A 117 0.39 -1.39 -1.51
N VAL A 118 -0.66 -1.62 -0.73
CA VAL A 118 -1.03 -0.70 0.36
C VAL A 118 0.06 -0.65 1.43
N LEU A 119 0.54 -1.82 1.89
CA LEU A 119 1.57 -1.87 2.93
C LEU A 119 2.91 -1.29 2.46
N HIS A 120 3.28 -1.50 1.19
CA HIS A 120 4.46 -0.92 0.56
C HIS A 120 4.42 0.60 0.64
N GLU A 121 3.33 1.23 0.20
CA GLU A 121 3.23 2.69 0.25
C GLU A 121 3.11 3.21 1.69
N MET A 122 2.51 2.43 2.59
CA MET A 122 2.47 2.76 4.02
C MET A 122 3.86 2.67 4.68
N VAL A 123 4.74 1.77 4.20
CA VAL A 123 6.13 1.70 4.61
C VAL A 123 6.84 2.99 4.22
N HIS A 124 6.71 3.43 2.96
CA HIS A 124 7.26 4.72 2.53
C HIS A 124 6.70 5.92 3.31
N TRP A 125 5.41 5.88 3.66
CA TRP A 125 4.80 6.90 4.51
C TRP A 125 5.41 6.96 5.92
N GLY A 126 5.63 5.79 6.55
CA GLY A 126 6.23 5.72 7.88
C GLY A 126 7.72 6.09 7.85
N ASP A 127 8.44 5.62 6.86
CA ASP A 127 9.89 5.83 6.68
C ASP A 127 10.25 7.32 6.55
N LEU A 128 9.34 8.15 6.03
CA LEU A 128 9.58 9.59 5.91
C LEU A 128 9.18 10.38 7.17
N LYS A 129 8.55 9.75 8.18
CA LYS A 129 7.78 10.48 9.19
C LYS A 129 8.65 11.24 10.21
N ASP A 130 9.88 10.79 10.43
CA ASP A 130 10.88 11.44 11.29
C ASP A 130 11.85 12.35 10.51
N GLY A 131 11.66 12.47 9.19
CA GLY A 131 12.50 13.28 8.32
C GLY A 131 13.76 12.55 7.79
N THR A 132 13.94 11.27 8.13
CA THR A 132 15.06 10.44 7.70
C THR A 132 14.57 9.16 7.04
N SER A 133 14.79 9.01 5.73
CA SER A 133 14.44 7.79 5.00
C SER A 133 15.58 6.78 4.98
N LEU A 134 15.26 5.49 5.09
CA LEU A 134 16.21 4.42 4.80
C LEU A 134 16.76 4.56 3.36
N PRO A 135 18.05 4.27 3.12
CA PRO A 135 18.58 4.27 1.76
C PRO A 135 17.96 3.16 0.92
N GLY A 136 17.64 3.46 -0.34
CA GLY A 136 17.10 2.48 -1.29
C GLY A 136 15.58 2.50 -1.37
N GLU A 137 14.97 1.31 -1.48
CA GLU A 137 13.54 1.15 -1.68
C GLU A 137 12.96 0.29 -0.54
N ALA A 138 12.57 0.99 0.53
CA ALA A 138 12.12 0.36 1.78
C ALA A 138 10.88 -0.53 1.60
N GLY A 139 9.98 -0.19 0.68
CA GLY A 139 8.80 -0.98 0.39
C GLY A 139 9.16 -2.36 -0.20
N ARG A 140 10.15 -2.44 -1.09
CA ARG A 140 10.66 -3.69 -1.65
C ARG A 140 11.38 -4.53 -0.61
N GLU A 141 12.17 -3.92 0.27
CA GLU A 141 12.84 -4.65 1.35
C GLU A 141 11.82 -5.20 2.35
N PHE A 142 10.78 -4.43 2.66
CA PHE A 142 9.60 -4.92 3.38
C PHE A 142 8.97 -6.12 2.70
N GLU A 143 8.70 -6.04 1.39
CA GLU A 143 8.04 -7.12 0.67
C GLU A 143 8.86 -8.42 0.70
N LYS A 144 10.19 -8.32 0.52
CA LYS A 144 11.09 -9.48 0.60
C LYS A 144 11.03 -10.15 1.97
N GLU A 145 11.06 -9.35 3.03
CA GLU A 145 11.02 -9.86 4.40
C GLU A 145 9.66 -10.46 4.75
N ALA A 146 8.56 -9.75 4.43
CA ALA A 146 7.21 -10.14 4.78
C ALA A 146 6.71 -11.35 3.97
N TYR A 147 6.92 -11.35 2.65
CA TYR A 147 6.27 -12.29 1.72
C TYR A 147 7.23 -13.30 1.07
N GLY A 148 8.54 -13.14 1.21
CA GLY A 148 9.52 -13.97 0.52
C GLY A 148 9.68 -13.53 -0.93
N GLY A 149 10.93 -13.29 -1.34
CA GLY A 149 11.30 -12.46 -2.49
C GLY A 149 10.95 -12.93 -3.91
N ARG A 150 9.80 -13.56 -4.17
CA ARG A 150 9.32 -13.81 -5.53
C ARG A 150 7.82 -14.11 -5.58
N LEU A 151 7.01 -13.08 -5.84
CA LEU A 151 5.74 -13.16 -6.56
C LEU A 151 5.52 -11.81 -7.23
N VAL A 152 5.39 -11.83 -8.57
CA VAL A 152 5.11 -10.74 -9.54
C VAL A 152 5.71 -9.36 -9.22
N PRO A 153 6.58 -8.78 -10.09
CA PRO A 153 7.04 -7.41 -9.87
C PRO A 153 5.83 -6.46 -9.78
N ILE A 154 5.69 -5.78 -8.63
CA ILE A 154 4.67 -4.72 -8.40
C ILE A 154 5.09 -3.39 -9.06
N PHE A 155 6.25 -3.39 -9.73
CA PHE A 155 6.80 -2.26 -10.44
C PHE A 155 7.33 -2.77 -11.75
#